data_AF-A0A2D5UJG5-F1
#
_entry.id   AF-A0A2D5UJG5-F1
#
_cell.length_a   1.000
_cell.length_b   1.000
_cell.length_c   1.000
_cell.angle_alpha   90.00
_cell.angle_beta   90.00
_cell.angle_gamma   90.00
#
_symmetry.space_group_name_H-M   'P 1'
#
loop_
_entity.id
_entity.type
_entity.pdbx_description
1 polymer ?
#
loop_
_entity_poly.entity_id
_entity_poly.type
_entity_poly.pdbx_seq_one_letter_code
_entity_poly.pdbx_strand_id
1 'polypeptide(L)'
;MKKNVLSLVMLFLFGTMSVIAKTKTEEFKVYGNCGMCKNRIEKAAKAVEGVTKADWDSETKMIKVTYDDAKTDADKIQLAIANIGHDTKEHKADDKVYDKLHGCCKYDRPDAKEGEEKHDGHDHHKDHDHN
;
A
#
# COMPACT_ATOMS: atom_id res chain seq x y z
N MET A 1 57.58 24.13 16.19
CA MET A 1 56.92 23.34 15.13
C MET A 1 55.48 23.17 15.54
N LYS A 2 54.56 23.65 14.69
CA LYS A 2 53.22 24.12 15.08
C LYS A 2 52.19 22.98 15.02
N LYS A 3 51.25 23.04 15.95
CA LYS A 3 50.29 22.02 16.38
C LYS A 3 49.26 21.74 15.27
N ASN A 4 49.41 20.66 14.50
CA ASN A 4 48.50 20.32 13.40
C ASN A 4 47.73 18.99 13.61
N VAL A 5 47.67 18.48 14.84
CA VAL A 5 46.96 17.22 15.15
C VAL A 5 45.62 17.45 15.87
N LEU A 6 45.30 18.71 16.22
CA LEU A 6 44.07 19.05 16.95
C LEU A 6 42.85 19.34 16.04
N SER A 7 43.00 19.26 14.71
CA SER A 7 41.96 19.66 13.76
C SER A 7 41.20 18.50 13.12
N LEU A 8 41.65 17.25 13.26
CA LEU A 8 41.01 16.10 12.60
C LEU A 8 39.99 15.34 13.47
N VAL A 9 39.97 15.58 14.79
CA VAL A 9 39.09 14.86 15.74
C VAL A 9 37.73 15.54 15.93
N MET A 10 37.56 16.79 15.46
CA MET A 10 36.39 17.60 15.78
C MET A 10 35.22 17.48 14.78
N LEU A 11 35.37 16.70 13.71
CA LEU A 11 34.32 16.48 12.69
C LEU A 11 33.54 15.17 12.86
N PHE A 12 33.65 14.52 14.03
CA PHE A 12 32.93 13.27 14.34
C PHE A 12 31.81 13.44 15.40
N LEU A 13 31.49 14.68 15.76
CA LEU A 13 30.53 15.04 16.82
C LEU A 13 29.24 15.69 16.29
N PHE A 14 28.93 15.55 15.00
CA PHE A 14 27.63 15.95 14.47
C PHE A 14 26.62 14.82 14.63
N GLY A 15 26.01 14.82 15.82
CA GLY A 15 24.59 14.50 16.02
C GLY A 15 24.12 13.13 15.55
N THR A 16 24.06 12.19 16.48
CA THR A 16 23.00 11.18 16.44
C THR A 16 21.66 11.91 16.67
N MET A 17 21.10 12.49 15.60
CA MET A 17 19.72 12.94 15.60
C MET A 17 18.88 11.68 15.72
N SER A 18 18.48 11.36 16.96
CA SER A 18 17.52 10.30 17.21
C SER A 18 16.22 10.67 16.51
N VAL A 19 15.99 10.08 15.34
CA VAL A 19 14.71 10.16 14.66
C VAL A 19 13.72 9.39 15.53
N ILE A 20 12.89 10.11 16.28
CA ILE A 20 11.78 9.49 17.03
C ILE A 20 10.74 9.12 15.97
N ALA A 21 10.79 7.88 15.48
CA ALA A 21 9.79 7.34 14.56
C ALA A 21 8.41 7.39 15.24
N LYS A 22 7.51 8.22 14.72
CA LYS A 22 6.19 8.42 15.29
C LYS A 22 5.26 7.39 14.65
N THR A 23 5.06 6.31 15.39
CA THR A 23 4.20 5.20 14.96
C THR A 23 2.73 5.60 15.07
N LYS A 24 1.97 5.46 14.00
CA LYS A 24 0.52 5.68 13.95
C LYS A 24 -0.21 4.37 13.71
N THR A 25 -1.40 4.24 14.29
CA THR A 25 -2.31 3.12 14.01
C THR A 25 -3.64 3.67 13.52
N GLU A 26 -4.11 3.15 12.40
CA GLU A 26 -5.36 3.56 11.77
C GLU A 26 -6.15 2.34 11.31
N GLU A 27 -7.45 2.55 11.16
CA GLU A 27 -8.38 1.53 10.69
C GLU A 27 -9.27 2.12 9.59
N PHE A 28 -9.38 1.42 8.47
CA PHE A 28 -10.19 1.86 7.33
C PHE A 28 -10.79 0.70 6.55
N LYS A 29 -11.83 0.99 5.77
CA LYS A 29 -12.58 0.01 4.98
C LYS A 29 -11.76 -0.46 3.78
N VAL A 30 -11.70 -1.76 3.56
CA VAL A 30 -11.15 -2.39 2.35
C VAL A 30 -12.11 -3.50 1.91
N TYR A 31 -12.55 -3.45 0.66
CA TYR A 31 -13.52 -4.39 0.12
C TYR A 31 -12.87 -5.73 -0.25
N GLY A 32 -13.48 -6.82 0.20
CA GLY A 32 -13.03 -8.20 0.01
C GLY A 32 -14.03 -9.18 0.62
N ASN A 33 -13.91 -10.47 0.27
CA ASN A 33 -14.94 -11.48 0.54
C ASN A 33 -14.43 -12.80 1.13
N CYS A 34 -13.16 -13.17 0.95
CA CYS A 34 -12.64 -14.49 1.33
C CYS A 34 -11.27 -14.40 2.03
N GLY A 35 -10.82 -15.50 2.65
CA GLY A 35 -9.49 -15.56 3.29
C GLY A 35 -8.32 -15.33 2.32
N MET A 36 -8.52 -15.58 1.02
CA MET A 36 -7.53 -15.21 0.00
C MET A 36 -7.40 -13.68 -0.14
N CYS A 37 -8.50 -12.93 0.01
CA CYS A 37 -8.46 -11.48 0.07
C CYS A 37 -7.63 -11.02 1.27
N LYS A 38 -7.85 -11.62 2.46
CA LYS A 38 -7.08 -11.29 3.69
C LYS A 38 -5.58 -11.33 3.41
N ASN A 39 -5.10 -12.46 2.90
CA ASN A 39 -3.67 -12.64 2.59
C ASN A 39 -3.17 -11.63 1.56
N ARG A 40 -3.96 -11.32 0.53
CA ARG A 40 -3.56 -10.39 -0.55
C ARG A 40 -3.51 -8.94 -0.05
N ILE A 41 -4.57 -8.49 0.63
CA ILE A 41 -4.73 -7.16 1.20
C ILE A 41 -3.61 -6.87 2.20
N GLU A 42 -3.39 -7.76 3.17
CA GLU A 42 -2.35 -7.56 4.18
C GLU A 42 -0.94 -7.56 3.59
N LYS A 43 -0.67 -8.41 2.59
CA LYS A 43 0.62 -8.41 1.90
C LYS A 43 0.88 -7.09 1.17
N ALA A 44 -0.13 -6.55 0.48
CA ALA A 44 0.00 -5.24 -0.17
C ALA A 44 0.25 -4.12 0.84
N ALA A 45 -0.51 -4.10 1.95
CA ALA A 45 -0.30 -3.12 3.01
C ALA A 45 1.11 -3.21 3.61
N LYS A 46 1.57 -4.42 3.95
CA LYS A 46 2.91 -4.66 4.52
C LYS A 46 4.06 -4.42 3.53
N ALA A 47 3.78 -4.39 2.23
CA ALA A 47 4.79 -4.06 1.21
C ALA A 47 5.08 -2.56 1.12
N VAL A 48 4.21 -1.70 1.67
CA VAL A 48 4.46 -0.26 1.76
C VAL A 48 5.51 0.02 2.82
N GLU A 49 6.56 0.74 2.44
CA GLU A 49 7.66 1.08 3.35
C GLU A 49 7.13 1.83 4.59
N GLY A 50 7.55 1.40 5.78
CA GLY A 50 7.13 1.98 7.05
C GLY A 50 5.91 1.30 7.67
N VAL A 51 5.20 0.41 6.96
CA VAL A 51 4.15 -0.42 7.57
C VAL A 51 4.77 -1.58 8.35
N THR A 52 4.35 -1.75 9.60
CA THR A 52 4.85 -2.80 10.51
C THR A 52 3.78 -3.83 10.85
N LYS A 53 2.51 -3.45 10.82
CA LYS A 53 1.38 -4.36 11.05
C LYS A 53 0.26 -4.04 10.06
N ALA A 54 -0.40 -5.10 9.61
CA ALA A 54 -1.65 -5.04 8.89
C ALA A 54 -2.43 -6.30 9.25
N ASP A 55 -3.66 -6.13 9.74
CA ASP A 55 -4.61 -7.20 9.99
C ASP A 55 -5.95 -6.79 9.37
N TRP A 56 -6.41 -7.57 8.41
CA TRP A 56 -7.72 -7.37 7.78
C TRP A 56 -8.72 -8.40 8.28
N ASP A 57 -9.92 -7.93 8.57
CA ASP A 57 -11.01 -8.74 9.08
C ASP A 57 -12.09 -8.90 8.00
N SER A 58 -12.41 -10.15 7.65
CA SER A 58 -13.34 -10.45 6.57
C SER A 58 -14.80 -10.19 6.91
N GLU A 59 -15.16 -10.20 8.20
CA GLU A 59 -16.53 -10.00 8.65
C GLU A 59 -16.88 -8.50 8.60
N THR A 60 -15.99 -7.67 9.14
CA THR A 60 -16.14 -6.22 9.20
C THR A 60 -15.65 -5.53 7.93
N LYS A 61 -14.79 -6.19 7.13
CA LYS A 61 -14.09 -5.64 5.96
C LYS A 61 -13.22 -4.41 6.31
N MET A 62 -12.71 -4.38 7.54
CA MET A 62 -11.82 -3.33 8.02
C MET A 62 -10.38 -3.86 8.05
N ILE A 63 -9.43 -3.02 7.65
CA ILE A 63 -8.01 -3.26 7.90
C ILE A 63 -7.53 -2.35 9.01
N LYS A 64 -6.83 -2.91 9.98
CA LYS A 64 -6.07 -2.16 10.98
C LYS A 64 -4.59 -2.19 10.61
N VAL A 65 -4.01 -1.02 10.40
CA VAL A 65 -2.60 -0.86 10.02
C VAL A 65 -1.83 -0.06 11.05
N THR A 66 -0.59 -0.44 11.28
CA THR A 66 0.36 0.31 12.11
C THR A 66 1.59 0.67 11.27
N TYR A 67 1.94 1.94 11.20
CA TYR A 67 2.98 2.44 10.32
C TYR A 67 3.75 3.62 10.91
N ASP A 68 4.94 3.88 10.38
CA ASP A 68 5.76 5.07 10.66
C ASP A 68 5.26 6.26 9.82
N ASP A 69 4.68 7.27 10.49
CA ASP A 69 4.06 8.42 9.82
C ASP A 69 5.07 9.37 9.15
N ALA A 70 6.37 9.18 9.40
CA ALA A 70 7.44 9.87 8.69
C ALA A 70 7.75 9.23 7.32
N LYS A 71 7.31 7.98 7.08
CA LYS A 71 7.63 7.21 5.86
C LYS A 71 6.43 7.02 4.94
N THR A 72 5.24 6.83 5.53
CA THR A 72 4.00 6.59 4.78
C THR A 72 2.82 7.20 5.52
N ASP A 73 1.66 7.16 4.86
CA ASP A 73 0.38 7.61 5.38
C ASP A 73 -0.72 6.61 4.96
N ALA A 74 -1.92 6.77 5.53
CA ALA A 74 -3.04 5.88 5.23
C ALA A 74 -3.51 5.94 3.77
N ASP A 75 -3.30 7.07 3.09
CA ASP A 75 -3.69 7.25 1.68
C ASP A 75 -2.83 6.37 0.76
N LYS A 76 -1.50 6.41 0.91
CA LYS A 76 -0.57 5.53 0.17
C LYS A 76 -0.83 4.05 0.43
N ILE A 77 -1.17 3.68 1.65
CA ILE A 77 -1.49 2.29 2.00
C ILE A 77 -2.78 1.85 1.30
N GLN A 78 -3.81 2.70 1.30
CA GLN A 78 -5.05 2.42 0.59
C GLN A 78 -4.84 2.32 -0.93
N LEU A 79 -4.05 3.22 -1.52
CA LEU A 79 -3.69 3.18 -2.94
C LEU A 79 -2.94 1.89 -3.31
N ALA A 80 -1.99 1.45 -2.47
CA ALA A 80 -1.27 0.19 -2.69
C ALA A 80 -2.21 -1.04 -2.67
N ILE A 81 -3.24 -1.00 -1.84
CA ILE A 81 -4.28 -2.04 -1.77
C ILE A 81 -5.23 -1.96 -2.99
N ALA A 82 -5.59 -0.76 -3.46
CA ALA A 82 -6.36 -0.58 -4.69
C ALA A 82 -5.61 -1.10 -5.92
N ASN A 83 -4.30 -0.88 -5.99
CA ASN A 83 -3.44 -1.33 -7.09
C ASN A 83 -3.36 -2.85 -7.26
N ILE A 84 -3.77 -3.64 -6.26
CA ILE A 84 -3.86 -5.11 -6.36
C ILE A 84 -5.30 -5.62 -6.56
N GLY A 85 -6.26 -4.73 -6.81
CA GLY A 85 -7.65 -5.05 -7.12
C GLY A 85 -8.63 -4.87 -5.96
N HIS A 86 -8.22 -4.34 -4.81
CA HIS A 86 -9.09 -4.20 -3.64
C HIS A 86 -9.46 -2.73 -3.40
N ASP A 87 -10.71 -2.38 -3.69
CA ASP A 87 -11.24 -1.05 -3.42
C ASP A 87 -11.10 -0.71 -1.94
N THR A 88 -10.88 0.57 -1.67
CA THR A 88 -10.97 1.16 -0.35
C THR A 88 -12.02 2.26 -0.38
N LYS A 89 -12.19 2.98 0.73
CA LYS A 89 -13.09 4.12 0.77
C LYS A 89 -12.60 5.28 -0.12
N GLU A 90 -11.28 5.50 -0.16
CA GLU A 90 -10.67 6.64 -0.84
C GLU A 90 -10.14 6.27 -2.24
N HIS A 91 -9.81 5.00 -2.49
CA HIS A 91 -9.20 4.55 -3.75
C HIS A 91 -9.98 3.39 -4.36
N LYS A 92 -10.41 3.56 -5.61
CA LYS A 92 -11.02 2.51 -6.41
C LYS A 92 -9.94 1.81 -7.25
N ALA A 93 -9.93 0.48 -7.25
CA ALA A 93 -9.02 -0.30 -8.09
C ALA A 93 -9.31 -0.09 -9.58
N ASP A 94 -8.30 -0.20 -10.43
CA ASP A 94 -8.52 -0.26 -11.88
C ASP A 94 -9.36 -1.50 -12.24
N ASP A 95 -10.33 -1.33 -13.14
CA ASP A 95 -11.26 -2.38 -13.53
C ASP A 95 -10.53 -3.61 -14.10
N LYS A 96 -9.47 -3.42 -14.89
CA LYS A 96 -8.68 -4.52 -15.48
C LYS A 96 -7.92 -5.30 -14.40
N VAL A 97 -7.48 -4.65 -13.32
CA VAL A 97 -6.83 -5.32 -12.18
C VAL A 97 -7.86 -6.09 -11.38
N TYR A 98 -8.99 -5.44 -11.08
CA TYR A 98 -10.12 -6.05 -10.39
C TYR A 98 -10.62 -7.30 -11.14
N ASP A 99 -10.73 -7.25 -12.47
CA ASP A 99 -11.16 -8.34 -13.36
C ASP A 99 -10.25 -9.56 -13.38
N LYS A 100 -8.99 -9.38 -12.99
CA LYS A 100 -8.03 -10.49 -12.83
C LYS A 100 -8.07 -11.14 -11.45
N LEU A 101 -8.87 -10.63 -10.52
CA LEU A 101 -9.04 -11.27 -9.22
C LEU A 101 -9.72 -12.63 -9.37
N HIS A 102 -9.35 -13.57 -8.50
CA HIS A 102 -10.04 -14.85 -8.40
C HIS A 102 -11.52 -14.64 -8.09
N GLY A 103 -12.40 -15.53 -8.57
CA GLY A 103 -13.86 -15.39 -8.40
C GLY A 103 -14.31 -15.13 -6.96
N CYS A 104 -13.71 -15.77 -5.95
CA CYS A 104 -14.06 -15.51 -4.54
C CYS A 104 -13.69 -14.10 -4.05
N CYS A 105 -12.77 -13.42 -4.74
CA CYS A 105 -12.32 -12.08 -4.40
C CYS A 105 -13.15 -10.99 -5.10
N LYS A 106 -14.10 -11.36 -5.96
CA LYS A 106 -15.05 -10.45 -6.59
C LYS A 106 -16.19 -10.11 -5.64
N TYR A 107 -16.52 -8.82 -5.51
CA TYR A 107 -17.56 -8.23 -4.68
C TYR A 107 -18.33 -7.14 -5.43
N ASP A 108 -19.49 -6.76 -4.91
CA ASP A 108 -20.22 -5.59 -5.38
C ASP A 108 -19.44 -4.33 -4.98
N ARG A 109 -18.98 -3.59 -5.98
CA ARG A 109 -18.13 -2.41 -5.78
C ARG A 109 -19.00 -1.22 -5.41
N PRO A 110 -18.62 -0.41 -4.41
CA PRO A 110 -19.34 0.83 -4.13
C PRO A 110 -19.26 1.78 -5.33
N ASP A 111 -20.35 2.50 -5.60
CA ASP A 111 -20.36 3.53 -6.63
C ASP A 111 -19.31 4.60 -6.27
N ALA A 112 -18.37 4.82 -7.19
CA ALA A 112 -17.33 5.81 -7.02
C ALA A 112 -17.98 7.19 -7.01
N LYS A 113 -17.70 8.02 -6.00
CA LYS A 113 -17.76 9.45 -6.24
C LYS A 113 -16.63 9.77 -7.22
N GLU A 114 -17.03 10.30 -8.38
CA GLU A 114 -16.21 10.54 -9.56
C GLU A 114 -14.90 11.27 -9.20
N GLY A 115 -13.80 10.54 -9.33
CA GLY A 115 -12.44 11.04 -9.38
C GLY A 115 -11.73 10.23 -10.46
N GLU A 116 -11.78 10.75 -11.68
CA GLU A 116 -11.27 10.12 -12.90
C GLU A 116 -9.75 9.88 -12.84
N GLU A 117 -9.31 8.74 -13.37
CA GLU A 117 -8.30 8.70 -14.43
C GLU A 117 -8.43 7.37 -15.18
N LYS A 118 -9.03 7.43 -16.38
CA LYS A 118 -9.05 6.32 -17.33
C LYS A 118 -7.63 6.16 -17.86
N HIS A 119 -6.97 5.04 -17.59
CA HIS A 119 -5.75 4.68 -18.29
C HIS A 119 -6.10 3.78 -19.47
N ASP A 120 -5.96 4.37 -20.67
CA ASP A 120 -6.27 3.83 -21.98
C ASP A 120 -5.68 2.44 -22.23
N GLY A 121 -6.37 1.70 -23.10
CA GLY A 121 -6.16 0.30 -23.41
C GLY A 121 -4.84 -0.01 -24.11
N HIS A 122 -4.39 -1.24 -23.90
CA HIS A 122 -3.64 -1.97 -24.92
C HIS A 122 -4.32 -3.32 -25.14
N ASP A 123 -5.06 -3.38 -26.24
CA ASP A 123 -5.52 -4.60 -26.86
C ASP A 123 -4.31 -5.42 -27.33
N HIS A 124 -4.20 -6.64 -26.83
CA HIS A 124 -3.45 -7.67 -27.52
C HIS A 124 -4.41 -8.82 -27.82
N HIS A 125 -5.19 -8.66 -28.89
CA HIS A 125 -5.72 -9.78 -29.64
C HIS A 125 -4.51 -10.51 -30.26
N LYS A 126 -4.25 -11.73 -29.79
CA LYS A 126 -3.57 -12.74 -30.61
C LYS A 126 -4.43 -13.98 -30.55
N ASP A 127 -5.26 -14.10 -31.57
CA ASP A 127 -5.81 -15.37 -31.98
C ASP A 127 -4.64 -16.30 -32.29
N HIS A 128 -4.59 -17.42 -31.58
CA HIS A 128 -3.83 -18.58 -32.01
C HIS A 128 -4.83 -19.70 -32.21
N ASP A 129 -5.33 -19.79 -33.44
CA ASP A 129 -5.96 -21.00 -33.97
C ASP A 129 -4.95 -22.15 -33.88
N HIS A 130 -5.36 -23.24 -33.24
CA HIS A 130 -4.68 -24.52 -33.33
C HIS A 130 -5.61 -25.53 -34.01
N ASN A 131 -5.17 -25.88 -35.22
CA ASN A 131 -5.57 -26.96 -36.12
C ASN A 131 -6.08 -28.24 -35.45
#